data_AF-A0A7S6S6G3-F1
#
_entry.id   AF-A0A7S6S6G3-F1
#
_cell.length_a   1.000
_cell.length_b   1.000
_cell.length_c   1.000
_cell.angle_alpha   90.00
_cell.angle_beta   90.00
_cell.angle_gamma   90.00
#
_symmetry.space_group_name_H-M   'P 1'
#
loop_
_entity.id
_entity.type
_entity.pdbx_description
1 polymer ?
#
loop_
_entity_poly.entity_id
_entity_poly.type
_entity_poly.pdbx_seq_one_letter_code
_entity_poly.pdbx_strand_id
1 'polypeptide(L)' 'MNEKESEISSPEEKLAVSAGVNLAVIIGTILFPVIGIAMGFTYFRKDSPAAKKAGRNWLILGVLMFIVNIVLVSTMK' A
#
# COMPACT_ATOMS: atom_id res chain seq x y z
N MET A 1 30.28 0.89 -40.89
CA MET A 1 31.25 1.58 -40.01
C MET A 1 30.44 2.62 -39.25
N ASN A 2 29.79 2.21 -38.17
CA ASN A 2 30.30 2.21 -36.78
C ASN A 2 30.43 3.66 -36.27
N GLU A 3 29.96 4.07 -35.10
CA GLU A 3 29.39 3.49 -33.89
C GLU A 3 28.98 4.69 -32.99
N LYS A 4 28.36 4.40 -31.83
CA LYS A 4 28.19 5.26 -30.63
C LYS A 4 26.94 6.15 -30.68
N GLU A 5 25.78 5.75 -30.15
CA GLU A 5 25.47 5.19 -28.82
C GLU A 5 25.88 6.11 -27.65
N SER A 6 24.82 6.52 -26.94
CA SER A 6 24.72 6.89 -25.53
C SER A 6 25.67 7.95 -24.98
N GLU A 7 25.13 9.14 -24.68
CA GLU A 7 25.57 9.85 -23.47
C GLU A 7 24.38 10.40 -22.65
N ILE A 8 24.14 9.68 -21.55
CA ILE A 8 23.93 10.19 -20.18
C ILE A 8 22.54 10.78 -19.87
N SER A 9 21.55 9.90 -19.75
CA SER A 9 20.55 10.05 -18.69
C SER A 9 21.17 9.54 -17.38
N SER A 10 21.46 10.46 -16.46
CA SER A 10 21.90 10.23 -15.09
C SER A 10 21.37 8.92 -14.50
N PRO A 11 22.22 7.98 -14.04
CA PRO A 11 21.75 6.86 -13.26
C PRO A 11 21.51 7.40 -11.85
N GLU A 12 20.36 8.02 -11.65
CA GLU A 12 19.71 7.87 -10.35
C GLU A 12 19.61 6.35 -10.18
N GLU A 13 20.43 5.78 -9.31
CA GLU A 13 20.30 4.40 -8.86
C GLU A 13 18.92 4.26 -8.19
N LYS A 14 17.85 4.22 -9.01
CA LYS A 14 16.57 3.69 -8.61
C LYS A 14 16.89 2.25 -8.27
N LEU A 15 17.06 1.99 -6.98
CA LEU A 15 17.08 0.66 -6.40
C LEU A 15 16.09 -0.17 -7.21
N ALA A 16 16.61 -1.11 -7.99
CA ALA A 16 15.82 -1.87 -8.95
C ALA A 16 14.91 -2.81 -8.16
N VAL A 17 13.82 -2.27 -7.62
CA VAL A 17 12.83 -3.04 -6.88
C VAL A 17 12.12 -3.90 -7.90
N SER A 18 12.17 -5.22 -7.73
CA SER A 18 11.49 -6.17 -8.60
C SER A 18 10.02 -5.77 -8.79
N ALA A 19 9.50 -5.91 -10.01
CA ALA A 19 8.13 -5.54 -10.35
C ALA A 19 7.09 -6.16 -9.39
N GLY A 20 7.34 -7.39 -8.93
CA GLY A 20 6.49 -8.07 -7.95
C GLY A 20 6.51 -7.42 -6.57
N VAL A 21 7.67 -6.93 -6.12
CA VAL A 21 7.79 -6.21 -4.84
C VAL A 21 7.11 -4.84 -4.93
N ASN A 22 7.29 -4.12 -6.03
CA ASN A 22 6.61 -2.85 -6.26
C ASN A 22 5.07 -3.03 -6.25
N LEU A 23 4.56 -4.06 -6.94
CA LEU A 23 3.14 -4.39 -6.93
C LEU A 23 2.63 -4.78 -5.53
N ALA A 24 3.39 -5.59 -4.79
CA ALA A 24 3.04 -5.97 -3.42
C ALA A 24 2.98 -4.76 -2.48
N VAL A 25 3.90 -3.81 -2.62
CA VAL A 25 3.91 -2.55 -1.87
C VAL A 25 2.66 -1.73 -2.23
N ILE A 26 2.33 -1.57 -3.51
CA ILE A 26 1.12 -0.85 -3.93
C ILE A 26 -0.14 -1.48 -3.33
N ILE A 27 -0.26 -2.81 -3.37
CA ILE A 27 -1.41 -3.52 -2.79
C ILE A 27 -1.46 -3.33 -1.26
N GLY A 28 -0.34 -3.51 -0.57
CA GLY A 28 -0.25 -3.38 0.89
C GLY A 28 -0.51 -1.97 1.40
N THR A 29 -0.08 -0.96 0.64
CA THR A 29 -0.13 0.46 1.06
C THR A 29 -1.37 1.21 0.61
N ILE A 30 -2.01 0.78 -0.49
CA ILE A 30 -3.17 1.49 -1.05
C ILE A 30 -4.44 0.66 -0.92
N LEU A 31 -4.44 -0.58 -1.42
CA LEU A 31 -5.66 -1.40 -1.45
C LEU A 31 -6.17 -1.76 -0.05
N PHE A 32 -5.27 -2.19 0.85
CA PHE A 32 -5.67 -2.54 2.23
C PHE A 32 -6.28 -1.37 3.00
N PRO A 33 -5.68 -0.16 3.02
CA PRO A 33 -6.29 1.01 3.66
C PRO A 33 -7.63 1.42 3.04
N VAL A 34 -7.74 1.43 1.70
CA VAL A 34 -8.98 1.83 1.01
C VAL A 34 -10.12 0.86 1.32
N ILE A 35 -9.87 -0.45 1.25
CA ILE A 35 -10.88 -1.47 1.58
C ILE A 35 -11.24 -1.39 3.07
N GLY A 36 -10.26 -1.19 3.95
CA GLY A 36 -10.49 -1.04 5.38
C GLY A 36 -11.41 0.14 5.70
N ILE A 37 -11.19 1.30 5.08
CA ILE A 37 -12.05 2.49 5.25
C ILE A 37 -13.44 2.25 4.66
N ALA A 38 -13.55 1.66 3.46
CA ALA A 38 -14.84 1.38 2.82
C ALA A 38 -15.70 0.39 3.62
N MET A 39 -15.08 -0.67 4.16
CA MET A 39 -15.74 -1.64 5.03
C MET A 39 -16.03 -1.08 6.44
N GLY A 40 -15.19 -0.15 6.93
CA GLY A 40 -15.49 0.64 8.12
C GLY A 40 -16.68 1.58 7.92
N PHE A 41 -16.88 2.10 6.71
CA PHE A 41 -18.03 2.94 6.41
C PHE A 41 -19.34 2.12 6.35
N THR A 42 -19.29 0.89 5.81
CA THR A 42 -20.44 -0.03 5.89
C THR A 42 -20.73 -0.48 7.32
N TYR A 43 -19.72 -0.57 8.21
CA TYR A 43 -19.92 -0.76 9.66
C TYR A 43 -20.82 0.33 10.28
N PHE A 44 -20.61 1.60 9.92
CA PHE A 44 -21.42 2.70 10.45
C PHE A 44 -22.84 2.78 9.87
N ARG A 45 -23.11 2.14 8.71
CA ARG A 45 -24.37 2.31 7.95
C ARG A 45 -25.37 1.15 8.03
N LYS A 46 -24.99 -0.05 8.49
CA LYS A 46 -25.89 -1.23 8.52
C LYS A 46 -26.13 -1.72 9.94
N ASP A 47 -27.38 -1.96 10.32
CA ASP A 47 -27.76 -2.48 11.64
C ASP A 47 -27.61 -4.00 11.81
N SER A 48 -27.20 -4.71 10.77
CA SER A 48 -26.89 -6.14 10.89
C SER A 48 -25.67 -6.36 11.80
N PRO A 49 -25.80 -7.13 12.90
CA PRO A 49 -24.70 -7.35 13.85
C PRO A 49 -23.52 -8.09 13.21
N ALA A 50 -23.77 -8.93 12.20
CA ALA A 50 -22.72 -9.63 11.45
C ALA A 50 -21.90 -8.67 10.57
N ALA A 51 -22.58 -7.79 9.82
CA ALA A 51 -21.93 -6.78 9.01
C ALA A 51 -21.14 -5.79 9.88
N LYS A 52 -21.64 -5.46 11.07
CA LYS A 52 -20.93 -4.61 12.02
C LYS A 52 -19.61 -5.24 12.52
N LYS A 53 -19.61 -6.52 12.87
CA LYS A 53 -18.36 -7.20 13.28
C LYS A 53 -17.33 -7.24 12.14
N ALA A 54 -17.77 -7.58 10.94
CA ALA A 54 -16.88 -7.65 9.77
C ALA A 54 -16.28 -6.28 9.43
N GLY A 55 -17.10 -5.24 9.36
CA GLY A 55 -16.63 -3.89 9.02
C GLY A 55 -15.69 -3.30 10.09
N ARG A 56 -15.92 -3.56 11.38
CA ARG A 56 -14.98 -3.17 12.43
C ARG A 56 -13.64 -3.89 12.31
N ASN A 57 -13.63 -5.20 12.08
CA ASN A 57 -12.39 -5.95 11.91
C ASN A 57 -11.61 -5.48 10.68
N TRP A 58 -12.29 -5.23 9.56
CA TRP A 58 -11.67 -4.70 8.35
C TRP A 58 -11.15 -3.27 8.52
N LEU A 59 -11.86 -2.41 9.25
CA LEU A 59 -11.38 -1.07 9.59
C LEU A 59 -10.12 -1.13 10.45
N ILE A 60 -10.12 -1.98 11.48
CA ILE A 60 -8.94 -2.20 12.34
C ILE A 60 -7.76 -2.71 11.51
N LEU A 61 -7.98 -3.67 10.61
CA LEU A 61 -6.91 -4.19 9.75
C LEU A 61 -6.32 -3.11 8.83
N GLY A 62 -7.18 -2.28 8.21
CA GLY A 62 -6.74 -1.18 7.35
C GLY A 62 -5.95 -0.11 8.11
N VAL A 63 -6.44 0.29 9.30
CA VAL A 63 -5.74 1.24 10.18
C VAL A 63 -4.42 0.67 10.68
N LEU A 64 -4.39 -0.61 11.08
CA LEU A 64 -3.18 -1.28 11.53
C LEU A 64 -2.12 -1.32 10.41
N MET A 65 -2.51 -1.69 9.20
CA MET A 65 -1.60 -1.70 8.04
C MET A 65 -1.07 -0.30 7.69
N PHE A 66 -1.89 0.74 7.88
CA PHE A 66 -1.47 2.12 7.70
C PHE A 66 -0.42 2.53 8.75
N ILE A 67 -0.65 2.21 10.02
CA ILE A 67 0.30 2.49 11.11
C ILE A 67 1.62 1.72 10.88
N VAL A 68 1.55 0.44 10.53
CA VAL A 68 2.74 -0.37 10.24
C VAL A 68 3.55 0.24 9.09
N ASN A 69 2.90 0.74 8.04
CA ASN A 69 3.60 1.44 6.96
C ASN A 69 4.29 2.72 7.42
N ILE A 70 3.62 3.54 8.23
CA ILE A 70 4.22 4.76 8.78
C ILE A 70 5.45 4.42 9.63
N VAL A 71 5.33 3.42 10.51
CA VAL A 71 6.44 2.98 11.37
C VAL A 71 7.58 2.45 10.52
N LEU A 72 7.31 1.60 9.53
CA LEU A 72 8.32 1.05 8.63
C LEU A 72 9.08 2.18 7.93
N VAL A 73 8.37 3.12 7.30
CA VAL A 73 8.98 4.30 6.64
C VAL A 73 9.76 5.14 7.64
N SER A 74 9.25 5.32 8.86
CA SER A 74 9.93 6.10 9.90
C SER A 74 11.20 5.42 10.42
N THR A 75 11.26 4.09 10.44
CA THR A 75 12.45 3.32 10.89
C THR A 75 13.52 3.21 9.80
N MET A 76 13.14 3.41 8.54
CA MET A 76 14.07 3.40 7.40
C MET A 76 14.69 4.79 7.13
N LYS A 77 14.36 5.79 7.95
CA LYS A 77 14.89 7.15 7.91
C LYS A 77 16.00 7.33 8.94
#